data_AF-A0AAV9FK28-F1
#
_entry.id   AF-A0AAV9FK28-F1
#
_cell.length_a   1.000
_cell.length_b   1.000
_cell.length_c   1.000
_cell.angle_alpha   90.00
_cell.angle_beta   90.00
_cell.angle_gamma   90.00
#
_symmetry.space_group_name_H-M   'P 1'
#
loop_
_entity.id
_entity.type
_entity.pdbx_description
1 polymer ?
#
loop_
_entity_poly.entity_id
_entity_poly.type
_entity_poly.pdbx_seq_one_letter_code
_entity_poly.pdbx_strand_id
1 'polypeptide(L)'
;MEKIEKVNPNGYNWLKNVPAHEWARWAFDRHVKNQDTSNNFSESFNNWILNGREKPIISLIESTRLSWMAKIHSRRSRYTEDLGLVCPSRCFGKE
;
A
#
# COMPACT_ATOMS: atom_id res chain seq x y z
N MET A 1 4.89 -13.30 16.01
CA MET A 1 6.29 -13.71 15.82
C MET A 1 6.47 -15.22 15.95
N GLU A 2 5.84 -15.88 16.94
CA GLU A 2 5.86 -17.35 17.11
C GLU A 2 5.46 -18.16 15.87
N LYS A 3 4.49 -17.66 15.07
CA LYS A 3 4.09 -18.32 13.81
C LYS A 3 5.22 -18.37 12.78
N ILE A 4 6.09 -17.35 12.74
CA ILE A 4 7.21 -17.28 11.79
C ILE A 4 8.32 -18.24 12.24
N GLU A 5 8.59 -18.27 13.55
CA GLU A 5 9.56 -19.19 14.16
C GLU A 5 9.22 -20.66 13.90
N LYS A 6 7.93 -21.03 14.00
CA LYS A 6 7.45 -22.39 13.70
C LYS A 6 7.63 -22.80 12.24
N VAL A 7 7.57 -21.85 11.30
CA VAL A 7 7.68 -22.11 9.86
C VAL A 7 9.15 -22.12 9.42
N ASN A 8 9.95 -21.16 9.91
CA ASN A 8 11.37 -21.08 9.59
C ASN A 8 12.16 -20.43 10.75
N PRO A 9 12.82 -21.25 11.59
CA PRO A 9 13.62 -20.75 12.72
C PRO A 9 14.79 -19.87 12.29
N ASN A 10 15.43 -20.20 11.16
CA ASN A 10 16.56 -19.43 10.62
C ASN A 10 16.09 -18.06 10.10
N GLY A 11 14.96 -18.03 9.40
CA GLY A 11 14.33 -16.80 8.94
C GLY A 11 13.88 -15.91 10.09
N TYR A 12 13.37 -16.51 11.17
CA TYR A 12 13.03 -15.80 12.40
C TYR A 12 14.25 -15.12 13.04
N ASN A 13 15.37 -15.85 13.19
CA ASN A 13 16.59 -15.28 13.76
C ASN A 13 17.16 -14.15 12.90
N TRP A 14 17.12 -14.29 11.58
CA TRP A 14 17.49 -13.21 10.66
C TRP A 14 16.57 -12.00 10.84
N LEU A 15 15.25 -12.19 10.84
CA LEU A 15 14.25 -11.12 10.95
C LEU A 15 14.35 -10.37 12.29
N LYS A 16 14.75 -11.07 13.36
CA LYS A 16 14.99 -10.48 14.68
C LYS A 16 16.17 -9.49 14.68
N ASN A 17 17.15 -9.69 13.80
CA ASN A 17 18.29 -8.80 13.64
C ASN A 17 17.99 -7.59 12.73
N VAL A 18 16.90 -7.65 11.96
CA VAL A 18 16.46 -6.53 11.11
C VAL A 18 15.62 -5.55 11.94
N PRO A 19 15.87 -4.23 11.86
CA PRO A 19 15.06 -3.24 12.56
C PRO A 19 13.56 -3.41 12.28
N ALA A 20 12.74 -3.41 13.33
CA ALA A 20 11.30 -3.67 13.21
C ALA A 20 10.58 -2.73 12.25
N HIS A 21 11.03 -1.49 12.13
CA HIS A 21 10.43 -0.49 11.23
C HIS A 21 10.62 -0.80 9.74
N GLU A 22 11.49 -1.74 9.37
CA GLU A 22 11.71 -2.13 7.97
C GLU A 22 10.74 -3.21 7.50
N TRP A 23 10.20 -4.02 8.42
CA TRP A 23 9.41 -5.20 8.06
C TRP A 23 8.07 -5.30 8.81
N ALA A 24 7.92 -4.61 9.94
CA ALA A 24 6.73 -4.69 10.77
C ALA A 24 5.93 -3.39 10.69
N ARG A 25 4.72 -3.48 10.12
CA ARG A 25 3.82 -2.34 9.92
C ARG A 25 3.49 -1.56 11.20
N TRP A 26 3.50 -2.21 12.35
CA TRP A 26 3.26 -1.56 13.65
C TRP A 26 4.40 -0.61 14.04
N ALA A 27 5.62 -0.85 13.55
CA ALA A 27 6.83 -0.09 13.85
C ALA A 27 7.13 1.00 12.80
N PHE A 28 6.29 1.15 11.77
CA PHE A 28 6.46 2.19 10.75
C PHE A 28 6.23 3.58 11.34
N ASP A 29 6.96 4.58 10.81
CA ASP A 29 6.80 5.98 11.21
C ASP A 29 5.33 6.40 11.11
N ARG A 30 4.82 6.99 12.20
CA ARG A 30 3.44 7.48 12.33
C ARG A 30 3.15 8.66 11.41
N HIS A 31 4.17 9.43 11.03
CA HIS A 31 4.04 10.55 10.12
C HIS A 31 4.05 10.12 8.65
N VAL A 32 4.71 8.99 8.33
CA VAL A 32 4.87 8.46 6.97
C VAL A 32 4.09 7.15 6.79
N LYS A 33 2.90 7.06 7.39
CA LYS A 33 2.03 5.89 7.19
C LYS A 33 1.33 5.97 5.83
N ASN A 34 1.85 5.25 4.85
CA ASN A 34 1.06 4.86 3.69
C ASN A 34 0.17 3.67 4.08
N GLN A 35 -1.16 3.83 3.98
CA GLN A 35 -2.11 2.74 4.27
C GLN A 35 -1.96 1.56 3.30
N ASP A 36 -1.38 1.82 2.13
CA ASP A 36 -1.27 0.86 1.05
C ASP A 36 0.20 0.47 0.88
N THR A 37 0.64 -0.49 1.70
CA THR A 37 1.97 -1.14 1.60
C THR A 37 1.99 -2.27 0.58
N SER A 38 0.90 -2.45 -0.15
CA SER A 38 0.77 -3.52 -1.14
C SER A 38 1.40 -3.11 -2.46
N ASN A 39 2.04 -4.06 -3.13
CA ASN A 39 2.61 -4.06 -4.49
C ASN A 39 1.62 -3.67 -5.62
N ASN A 40 0.48 -3.07 -5.29
CA ASN A 40 -0.65 -2.83 -6.17
C ASN A 40 -0.39 -1.74 -7.24
N PHE A 41 0.67 -0.94 -7.14
CA PHE A 41 0.91 0.06 -8.17
C PHE A 41 1.27 -0.58 -9.52
N SER A 42 2.27 -1.45 -9.52
CA SER A 42 2.74 -2.13 -10.73
C SER A 42 1.65 -3.01 -11.32
N GLU A 43 0.92 -3.75 -10.49
CA GLU A 43 -0.21 -4.59 -10.93
C GLU A 43 -1.37 -3.75 -11.52
N SER A 44 -1.75 -2.66 -10.84
CA SER A 44 -2.78 -1.76 -11.36
C SER A 44 -2.37 -1.07 -12.66
N PHE A 45 -1.12 -0.62 -12.73
CA PHE A 45 -0.58 0.01 -13.94
C PHE A 45 -0.56 -0.99 -15.10
N ASN A 46 -0.12 -2.23 -14.85
CA ASN A 46 -0.13 -3.31 -15.82
C ASN A 46 -1.56 -3.60 -16.33
N ASN A 47 -2.56 -3.60 -15.44
CA ASN A 47 -3.96 -3.77 -15.83
C ASN A 47 -4.47 -2.60 -16.69
N TRP A 48 -4.11 -1.36 -16.36
CA TRP A 48 -4.52 -0.19 -17.15
C TRP A 48 -3.92 -0.21 -18.56
N ILE A 49 -2.63 -0.54 -18.67
CA ILE A 49 -1.98 -0.59 -19.97
C ILE A 49 -2.52 -1.75 -20.82
N LEU A 50 -2.78 -2.91 -20.21
CA LEU A 50 -3.34 -4.07 -20.92
C LEU A 50 -4.68 -3.72 -21.57
N ASN A 51 -5.58 -3.06 -20.84
CA ASN A 51 -6.91 -2.67 -21.33
C ASN A 51 -6.87 -1.54 -22.39
N GLY A 52 -5.74 -0.85 -22.55
CA GLY A 52 -5.62 0.30 -23.44
C GLY A 52 -4.65 0.11 -24.62
N ARG A 53 -4.01 -1.06 -24.76
CA ARG A 53 -3.02 -1.34 -25.82
C ARG A 53 -3.54 -1.17 -27.25
N GLU A 54 -4.84 -1.32 -27.44
CA GLU A 54 -5.50 -1.17 -28.74
C GLU A 54 -5.77 0.30 -29.11
N LYS A 55 -5.53 1.23 -28.19
CA LYS A 55 -5.77 2.66 -28.37
C LYS A 55 -4.50 3.39 -28.81
N PRO A 56 -4.61 4.54 -29.50
CA PRO A 56 -3.48 5.41 -29.75
C PRO A 56 -2.73 5.75 -28.46
N ILE A 57 -1.40 5.90 -28.54
CA ILE A 57 -0.53 6.11 -27.38
C ILE A 57 -0.97 7.29 -26.49
N ILE A 58 -1.47 8.36 -27.11
CA ILE A 58 -1.98 9.55 -26.41
C ILE A 58 -3.20 9.18 -25.56
N SER A 59 -4.13 8.42 -26.11
CA SER A 59 -5.33 7.97 -25.40
C SER A 59 -5.01 6.99 -24.26
N LEU A 60 -3.99 6.15 -24.43
CA LEU A 60 -3.49 5.25 -23.39
C LEU A 60 -2.95 6.03 -22.19
N ILE A 61 -2.06 7.01 -22.46
CA ILE A 61 -1.46 7.86 -21.44
C ILE A 61 -2.54 8.66 -20.71
N GLU A 62 -3.50 9.23 -21.43
CA GLU A 62 -4.58 10.00 -20.84
C GLU A 62 -5.49 9.16 -19.93
N SER A 63 -5.85 7.94 -20.37
CA SER A 63 -6.64 7.01 -19.55
C SER A 63 -5.92 6.59 -18.26
N THR A 64 -4.60 6.45 -18.33
CA THR A 64 -3.76 6.13 -17.18
C THR A 64 -3.69 7.32 -16.22
N ARG A 65 -3.53 8.55 -16.75
CA ARG A 65 -3.54 9.79 -15.97
C ARG A 65 -4.84 9.98 -15.21
N LEU A 66 -5.98 9.77 -15.87
CA LEU A 66 -7.31 9.86 -15.25
C LEU A 66 -7.49 8.83 -14.14
N SER A 67 -7.08 7.58 -14.39
CA SER A 67 -7.15 6.50 -13.39
C SER A 67 -6.29 6.82 -12.15
N TRP A 68 -5.13 7.43 -12.36
CA TRP A 68 -4.23 7.87 -11.29
C TRP A 68 -4.84 9.01 -10.47
N MET A 69 -5.34 10.05 -11.14
CA MET A 69 -6.00 11.18 -10.48
C MET A 69 -7.22 10.71 -9.66
N ALA A 70 -8.05 9.83 -10.20
CA ALA A 70 -9.20 9.27 -9.49
C ALA A 70 -8.79 8.49 -8.24
N LYS A 71 -7.73 7.68 -8.32
CA LYS A 71 -7.19 6.96 -7.15
C LYS A 71 -6.64 7.90 -6.08
N ILE A 72 -5.90 8.94 -6.46
CA ILE A 72 -5.38 9.92 -5.51
C ILE A 72 -6.51 10.70 -4.86
N HIS A 73 -7.49 11.13 -5.65
CA HIS A 73 -8.67 11.82 -5.13
C HIS A 73 -9.44 10.95 -4.13
N SER A 74 -9.72 9.68 -4.50
CA SER A 74 -10.39 8.73 -3.62
C SER A 74 -9.60 8.48 -2.32
N ARG A 75 -8.26 8.38 -2.42
CA ARG A 75 -7.39 8.28 -1.23
C ARG A 75 -7.54 9.53 -0.36
N ARG A 76 -7.42 10.74 -0.92
CA ARG A 76 -7.58 12.01 -0.21
C ARG A 76 -8.95 12.14 0.47
N SER A 77 -10.05 11.82 -0.24
CA SER A 77 -11.41 11.85 0.31
C SER A 77 -11.54 10.97 1.54
N ARG A 78 -11.02 9.74 1.47
CA ARG A 78 -10.99 8.83 2.63
C ARG A 78 -10.21 9.40 3.80
N TYR A 79 -9.07 10.07 3.57
CA TYR A 79 -8.33 10.72 4.64
C TYR A 79 -9.09 11.89 5.27
N THR A 80 -9.80 12.69 4.47
CA THR A 80 -10.56 13.84 4.96
C THR A 80 -11.83 13.44 5.70
N GLU A 81 -12.49 12.35 5.31
CA GLU A 81 -13.67 11.81 5.98
C GLU A 81 -13.34 11.21 7.36
N ASP A 82 -12.17 10.59 7.51
CA ASP A 82 -11.74 9.91 8.74
C ASP A 82 -11.08 10.88 9.77
N LEU A 83 -11.73 12.02 10.05
CA LEU A 83 -11.36 13.00 11.11
C LEU A 83 -10.04 13.79 10.90
N GLY A 84 -9.45 13.82 9.70
CA GLY A 84 -8.22 14.58 9.47
C GLY A 84 -6.99 14.04 10.19
N LEU A 85 -7.11 12.85 10.80
CA LEU A 85 -5.98 12.07 11.26
C LEU A 85 -5.33 11.44 10.03
N VAL A 86 -4.01 11.63 9.88
CA VAL A 86 -3.18 10.99 8.84
C VAL A 86 -3.36 9.46 8.83
N CYS A 87 -3.92 8.88 9.90
CA CYS A 87 -4.46 7.53 9.90
C CYS A 87 -5.73 7.44 10.77
N PRO A 88 -6.86 6.98 10.23
CA PRO A 88 -7.95 6.48 11.05
C PRO A 88 -7.47 5.29 11.87
N SER A 89 -7.82 5.32 13.15
CA SER A 89 -7.51 4.34 14.20
C SER A 89 -7.98 2.91 13.89
N ARG A 90 -8.52 2.64 12.70
CA ARG A 90 -9.05 1.34 12.26
C ARG A 90 -7.98 0.23 12.14
N CYS A 91 -6.73 0.51 12.50
CA CYS A 91 -5.64 -0.46 12.66
C CYS A 91 -5.41 -0.89 14.12
N PHE A 92 -6.08 -0.30 15.11
CA PHE A 92 -6.19 -0.88 16.44
C PHE A 92 -7.36 -1.87 16.40
N GLY A 93 -7.07 -3.12 16.73
CA GLY A 93 -8.03 -4.21 16.69
C GLY A 93 -9.34 -3.79 17.36
N LYS A 94 -10.45 -4.02 16.65
CA LYS A 94 -11.67 -4.32 17.36
C LYS A 94 -11.42 -5.66 18.05
N GLU A 95 -11.49 -5.62 19.38
CA GLU A 95 -11.83 -6.79 20.19
C GLU A 95 -13.07 -7.49 19.61
#